data_AF-A0A3D5Y299-F1
#
_entry.id   AF-A0A3D5Y299-F1
#
_cell.length_a   1.000
_cell.length_b   1.000
_cell.length_c   1.000
_cell.angle_alpha   90.00
_cell.angle_beta   90.00
_cell.angle_gamma   90.00
#
_symmetry.space_group_name_H-M   'P 1'
#
loop_
_entity.id
_entity.type
_entity.pdbx_description
1 polymer ?
#
loop_
_entity_poly.entity_id
_entity_poly.type
_entity_poly.pdbx_seq_one_letter_code
_entity_poly.pdbx_strand_id
1 'polypeptide(L)' 'MSVKVQIYTVQTPAEALALVDAGVDHLGITPFSGQGLPGEVDTVTARAIIEAIGGSATRIALTVA' A
#
# COMPACT_ATOMS: atom_id res chain seq x y z
N MET A 1 11.45 12.35 -19.12
CA MET A 1 10.47 12.14 -18.04
C MET A 1 10.57 10.67 -17.65
N SER A 2 10.81 10.34 -16.38
CA SER A 2 10.89 8.94 -15.94
C SER A 2 9.47 8.41 -15.69
N VAL A 3 9.21 7.15 -16.05
CA VAL A 3 7.96 6.46 -15.72
C VAL A 3 7.92 6.22 -14.20
N LYS A 4 6.76 6.45 -13.59
CA LYS A 4 6.47 6.11 -12.19
C LYS A 4 5.65 4.83 -12.14
N VAL A 5 6.02 3.91 -11.26
CA VAL A 5 5.28 2.67 -11.01
C VAL A 5 4.51 2.79 -9.70
N GLN A 6 3.23 2.43 -9.75
CA GLN A 6 2.34 2.43 -8.60
C GLN A 6 1.56 1.13 -8.54
N ILE A 7 1.55 0.50 -7.37
CA ILE A 7 0.86 -0.78 -7.13
C ILE A 7 -0.14 -0.57 -6.00
N TYR A 8 -1.38 -1.01 -6.22
CA TYR A 8 -2.48 -0.90 -5.26
C TYR A 8 -2.83 -2.26 -4.67
N THR A 9 -3.72 -2.24 -3.68
CA THR A 9 -4.25 -3.44 -3.00
C THR A 9 -3.15 -4.29 -2.35
N VAL A 10 -2.11 -3.66 -1.80
CA VAL A 10 -1.10 -4.36 -1.00
C VAL A 10 -1.75 -4.85 0.29
N GLN A 11 -1.55 -6.13 0.59
CA GLN A 11 -2.27 -6.81 1.68
C GLN A 11 -1.38 -7.23 2.84
N THR A 12 -0.05 -7.32 2.64
CA THR A 12 0.86 -7.78 3.70
C THR A 12 2.17 -6.98 3.75
N PRO A 13 2.81 -6.89 4.93
CA PRO A 13 4.15 -6.29 5.05
C PRO A 13 5.21 -6.95 4.16
N ALA A 14 5.14 -8.28 4.00
CA ALA A 14 6.10 -9.03 3.17
C ALA A 14 5.97 -8.68 1.68
N GLU A 15 4.73 -8.57 1.18
CA GLU A 15 4.46 -8.09 -0.18
C GLU A 15 4.97 -6.65 -0.36
N ALA A 16 4.74 -5.78 0.63
CA ALA A 16 5.17 -4.40 0.57
C ALA A 16 6.69 -4.26 0.44
N LEU A 17 7.44 -5.03 1.22
CA LEU A 17 8.90 -5.09 1.14
C LEU A 17 9.36 -5.61 -0.23
N ALA A 18 8.74 -6.67 -0.75
CA ALA A 18 9.07 -7.21 -2.07
C ALA A 18 8.83 -6.20 -3.20
N LEU A 19 7.77 -5.38 -3.11
CA LEU A 19 7.48 -4.32 -4.08
C LEU A 19 8.48 -3.18 -4.00
N VAL A 20 8.90 -2.80 -2.80
CA VAL A 20 9.97 -1.81 -2.60
C VAL A 20 11.28 -2.31 -3.19
N ASP A 21 11.66 -3.56 -2.92
CA ASP A 21 12.86 -4.20 -3.49
C ASP A 21 12.80 -4.28 -5.02
N ALA A 22 11.60 -4.38 -5.61
CA ALA A 22 11.37 -4.32 -7.04
C ALA A 22 11.40 -2.90 -7.64
N GLY A 23 11.55 -1.85 -6.81
CA GLY A 23 11.67 -0.46 -7.26
C GLY A 23 10.35 0.28 -7.48
N VAL A 24 9.26 -0.15 -6.82
CA VAL A 24 7.98 0.57 -6.89
C VAL A 24 8.09 1.96 -6.25
N ASP A 25 7.59 3.00 -6.94
CA ASP A 25 7.62 4.37 -6.43
C ASP A 25 6.50 4.68 -5.44
N HIS A 26 5.32 4.08 -5.65
CA HIS A 26 4.12 4.34 -4.86
C HIS A 26 3.44 3.03 -4.47
N LEU A 27 3.24 2.85 -3.16
CA LEU A 27 2.59 1.71 -2.58
C LEU A 27 1.21 2.10 -2.05
N GLY A 28 0.17 1.50 -2.62
CA GLY A 28 -1.22 1.75 -2.29
C GLY A 28 -1.82 0.65 -1.42
N ILE A 29 -2.42 1.06 -0.31
CA ILE A 29 -3.27 0.23 0.54
C ILE A 29 -4.72 0.72 0.46
N THR A 30 -5.68 -0.17 0.71
CA THR A 30 -7.09 0.18 0.84
C THR A 30 -7.49 0.00 2.31
N PRO A 31 -7.38 1.03 3.16
CA PRO A 31 -7.84 0.92 4.55
C PRO A 31 -9.34 0.65 4.57
N PHE A 32 -9.79 -0.22 5.46
CA PHE A 32 -11.20 -0.54 5.62
C PHE A 32 -12.04 0.73 5.86
N SER A 33 -12.95 1.01 4.92
CA SER A 33 -13.79 2.20 4.89
C SER A 33 -15.24 1.92 5.31
N GLY A 34 -15.57 0.65 5.57
CA GLY A 34 -16.95 0.20 5.79
C GLY A 34 -17.75 0.00 4.49
N GLN A 35 -17.13 0.23 3.32
CA GLN A 35 -17.80 0.18 2.01
C GLN A 35 -17.55 -1.13 1.24
N GLY A 36 -16.73 -2.05 1.77
CA GLY A 36 -16.51 -3.37 1.18
C GLY A 36 -15.70 -3.30 -0.12
N LEU A 37 -14.74 -2.38 -0.20
CA LEU A 37 -13.87 -2.27 -1.36
C LEU A 37 -13.01 -3.55 -1.51
N PRO A 38 -12.74 -4.00 -2.75
CA PRO A 38 -11.80 -5.09 -2.98
C PRO A 38 -10.41 -4.78 -2.41
N GLY A 39 -9.81 -5.75 -1.72
CA GLY A 39 -8.48 -5.60 -1.12
C GLY A 39 -8.44 -4.68 0.10
N GLU A 40 -9.58 -4.47 0.77
CA GLU A 40 -9.61 -3.79 2.07
C GLU A 40 -8.80 -4.55 3.12
N VAL A 41 -8.01 -3.80 3.87
CA VAL A 41 -7.30 -4.28 5.05
C VAL A 41 -7.73 -3.48 6.27
N ASP A 42 -7.80 -4.12 7.43
CA ASP A 42 -8.07 -3.41 8.67
C ASP A 42 -6.95 -2.40 8.99
N THR A 43 -7.23 -1.46 9.91
CA THR A 43 -6.28 -0.39 10.26
C THR A 43 -4.99 -0.94 10.85
N VAL A 44 -5.04 -2.08 11.54
CA VAL A 44 -3.85 -2.72 12.14
C VAL A 44 -2.91 -3.23 11.05
N THR A 45 -3.47 -3.91 10.05
CA THR A 45 -2.75 -4.45 8.89
C THR A 45 -2.24 -3.32 8.00
N ALA A 46 -3.06 -2.31 7.72
CA ALA A 46 -2.66 -1.10 7.01
C ALA A 46 -1.43 -0.45 7.66
N ARG A 47 -1.45 -0.28 8.99
CA ARG A 47 -0.33 0.27 9.75
C ARG A 47 0.91 -0.60 9.64
N ALA A 48 0.78 -1.91 9.80
CA ALA A 48 1.91 -2.83 9.71
C ALA A 48 2.59 -2.79 8.33
N ILE A 49 1.81 -2.69 7.24
CA ILE A 49 2.34 -2.54 5.87
C ILE A 49 3.15 -1.25 5.73
N ILE A 50 2.57 -0.15 6.19
CA ILE A 50 3.16 1.19 6.06
C ILE A 50 4.44 1.33 6.90
N GLU A 51 4.44 0.78 8.12
CA GLU A 51 5.61 0.79 9.00
C GLU A 51 6.76 -0.08 8.45
N ALA A 52 6.44 -1.22 7.81
CA ALA A 52 7.46 -2.11 7.25
C ALA A 52 8.31 -1.46 6.16
N ILE A 53 7.71 -0.63 5.29
CA ILE A 53 8.45 0.04 4.21
C ILE A 53 9.07 1.38 4.63
N GLY A 54 8.69 1.93 5.79
CA GLY A 54 9.18 3.21 6.30
C GLY A 54 9.05 4.35 5.28
N GLY A 55 10.19 4.84 4.79
CA GLY A 55 10.30 5.93 3.80
C GLY A 55 10.72 5.49 2.40
N SER A 56 10.80 4.19 2.12
CA SER A 56 11.37 3.65 0.87
C SER A 56 10.48 3.83 -0.37
N ALA A 57 9.18 4.07 -0.18
CA ALA A 57 8.23 4.40 -1.25
C ALA A 57 7.16 5.39 -0.74
N THR A 58 6.50 6.09 -1.67
CA THR A 58 5.35 6.94 -1.33
C THR A 58 4.17 6.06 -0.90
N ARG A 59 3.54 6.44 0.21
CA ARG A 59 2.46 5.68 0.85
C ARG A 59 1.12 6.28 0.51
N ILE A 60 0.24 5.49 -0.10
CA ILE A 60 -1.06 5.94 -0.59
C ILE A 60 -2.18 5.17 0.13
N ALA A 61 -3.09 5.90 0.76
CA ALA A 61 -4.36 5.34 1.24
C ALA A 61 -5.43 5.60 0.18
N LEU A 62 -5.99 4.53 -0.39
CA LEU A 62 -7.11 4.58 -1.32
C LEU A 62 -8.42 4.43 -0.53
N THR A 63 -9.30 5.42 -0.63
CA THR A 63 -10.65 5.39 -0.06
C THR A 63 -11.63 5.97 -1.07
N VAL A 64 -12.89 5.57 -0.97
CA VAL A 64 -13.99 6.22 -1.69
C VAL A 64 -14.87 6.99 -0.69
N ALA A 65 -15.57 8.01 -1.17
CA ALA A 65 -16.48 8.84 -0.39
C ALA A 65 -17.93 8.46 -0.68
#